data_AF-A0A842KJU0-F1
#
_entry.id   AF-A0A842KJU0-F1
#
_cell.length_a   1.000
_cell.length_b   1.000
_cell.length_c   1.000
_cell.angle_alpha   90.00
_cell.angle_beta   90.00
_cell.angle_gamma   90.00
#
_symmetry.space_group_name_H-M   'P 1'
#
loop_
_entity.id
_entity.type
_entity.pdbx_description
1 polymer ?
#
loop_
_entity_poly.entity_id
_entity_poly.type
_entity_poly.pdbx_seq_one_letter_code
_entity_poly.pdbx_strand_id
1 'polypeptide(L)'
;MEKAFKNIDTFNDKYRISKYVLDQDLAARIMLEKGVSVGVSGPSLESLAKSLSQPKEISTLNAVLKAREDEIRNKPYENCYAFGPDGRILLSKSGSVDTIVITREEGARLKGAIFTHNHPRSSSFSPADISTACGTRLKEIRVASSKYSYSMKLKDGSNFSETLWSEIEPVMNRHYYNVKFEFTAKIATGEMSMEDAELQHWHEVWSRVGKDIDKLEYTRT
;
A
#
# COMPACT_ATOMS: atom_id res chain seq x y z
N MET A 1 -45.47 9.38 12.62
CA MET A 1 -44.33 9.62 11.71
C MET A 1 -43.38 10.72 12.18
N GLU A 2 -43.35 11.07 13.48
CA GLU A 2 -42.62 12.25 13.97
C GLU A 2 -41.44 11.94 14.91
N LYS A 3 -41.22 10.67 15.27
CA LYS A 3 -40.10 10.24 16.13
C LYS A 3 -38.90 9.63 15.39
N ALA A 4 -39.01 9.39 14.08
CA ALA A 4 -37.93 8.81 13.28
C ALA A 4 -36.94 9.87 12.75
N PHE A 5 -37.38 11.12 12.58
CA PHE A 5 -36.54 12.18 12.02
C PHE A 5 -35.63 12.87 13.04
N LYS A 6 -35.92 12.76 14.34
CA LYS A 6 -35.10 13.36 15.40
C LYS A 6 -33.77 12.63 15.68
N ASN A 7 -33.58 11.43 15.12
CA ASN A 7 -32.38 10.61 15.33
C ASN A 7 -31.41 10.62 14.14
N ILE A 8 -31.78 11.21 13.00
CA ILE A 8 -30.90 11.36 11.84
C ILE A 8 -29.98 12.57 12.00
N ASP A 9 -30.51 13.68 12.55
CA ASP A 9 -29.72 14.90 12.76
C ASP A 9 -28.57 14.69 13.77
N THR A 10 -28.79 13.91 14.82
CA THR A 10 -27.77 13.60 15.83
C THR A 10 -26.67 12.65 15.33
N PHE A 11 -26.93 11.87 14.28
CA PHE A 11 -25.94 10.97 13.68
C PHE A 11 -24.99 11.72 12.74
N ASN A 12 -25.50 12.71 12.00
CA ASN A 12 -24.74 13.52 11.04
C ASN A 12 -23.76 14.50 11.70
N ASP A 13 -24.04 14.98 12.93
CA ASP A 13 -23.10 15.85 13.65
C ASP A 13 -21.89 15.10 14.25
N LYS A 14 -21.98 13.78 14.43
CA LYS A 14 -20.89 12.97 15.03
C LYS A 14 -19.87 12.47 14.01
N TYR A 15 -20.25 12.35 12.74
CA TYR A 15 -19.36 11.94 11.66
C TYR A 15 -19.52 12.94 10.52
N ARG A 16 -18.54 13.84 10.34
CA ARG A 16 -18.49 14.85 9.26
C ARG A 16 -18.48 14.22 7.87
N ILE A 17 -19.60 13.61 7.47
CA ILE A 17 -19.84 13.10 6.13
C ILE A 17 -20.51 14.24 5.35
N SER A 18 -19.85 14.68 4.29
CA SER A 18 -20.36 15.74 3.41
C SER A 18 -21.72 15.34 2.84
N LYS A 19 -22.72 16.23 3.03
CA LYS A 19 -24.10 16.12 2.55
C LYS A 19 -24.24 15.79 1.05
N TYR A 20 -23.20 16.05 0.25
CA TYR A 20 -23.18 15.85 -1.19
C TYR A 20 -23.19 14.39 -1.66
N VAL A 21 -22.65 13.45 -0.86
CA VAL A 21 -22.47 12.05 -1.32
C VAL A 21 -23.74 11.21 -1.13
N LEU A 22 -24.62 11.59 -0.19
CA LEU A 22 -25.85 10.84 0.09
C LEU A 22 -26.97 11.14 -0.93
N ASP A 23 -27.04 12.38 -1.42
CA ASP A 23 -28.14 12.84 -2.29
C ASP A 23 -28.09 12.20 -3.70
N GLN A 24 -26.90 11.85 -4.21
CA GLN A 24 -26.76 11.20 -5.52
C GLN A 24 -27.21 9.72 -5.52
N ASP A 25 -26.94 8.99 -4.44
CA ASP A 25 -27.32 7.57 -4.34
C ASP A 25 -28.82 7.41 -4.03
N LEU A 26 -29.41 8.35 -3.30
CA LEU A 26 -30.86 8.34 -3.02
C LEU A 26 -31.69 8.71 -4.26
N ALA A 27 -31.24 9.68 -5.07
CA ALA A 27 -31.88 10.02 -6.33
C ALA A 27 -31.84 8.85 -7.33
N ALA A 28 -30.70 8.15 -7.43
CA ALA A 28 -30.56 6.97 -8.28
C ALA A 28 -31.47 5.81 -7.84
N ARG A 29 -31.63 5.59 -6.52
CA ARG A 29 -32.52 4.56 -5.98
C ARG A 29 -34.01 4.88 -6.17
N ILE A 30 -34.42 6.14 -5.99
CA ILE A 30 -35.82 6.57 -6.20
C ILE A 30 -36.18 6.50 -7.71
N MET A 31 -35.23 6.77 -8.59
CA MET A 31 -35.43 6.65 -10.05
C MET A 31 -35.59 5.19 -10.51
N LEU A 32 -34.96 4.23 -9.81
CA LEU A 32 -35.08 2.79 -10.11
C LEU A 32 -36.41 2.20 -9.61
N GLU A 33 -36.92 2.69 -8.47
CA GLU A 33 -38.12 2.14 -7.82
C GLU A 33 -39.44 2.64 -8.44
N LYS A 34 -39.42 3.77 -9.16
CA LYS A 34 -40.63 4.43 -9.71
C LYS A 34 -40.89 4.22 -11.21
N GLY A 35 -40.10 3.40 -11.91
CA GLY A 35 -40.44 2.93 -13.26
C GLY A 35 -40.72 4.02 -14.30
N VAL A 36 -40.05 5.18 -14.21
CA VAL A 36 -40.20 6.26 -15.20
C VAL A 36 -39.16 6.08 -16.30
N SER A 37 -39.60 5.61 -17.47
CA SER A 37 -38.76 5.59 -18.67
C SER A 37 -38.75 6.97 -19.31
N VAL A 38 -37.63 7.70 -19.20
CA VAL A 38 -37.30 8.76 -20.15
C VAL A 38 -36.30 8.20 -21.15
N GLY A 39 -36.64 8.31 -22.44
CA GLY A 39 -35.79 7.89 -23.53
C GLY A 39 -34.49 8.68 -23.54
N VAL A 40 -33.45 8.12 -22.95
CA VAL A 40 -32.09 8.62 -23.11
C VAL A 40 -31.41 7.73 -24.12
N SER A 41 -31.07 8.29 -25.27
CA SER A 41 -30.15 7.72 -26.25
C SER A 41 -28.78 7.57 -25.59
N GLY A 42 -28.63 6.50 -24.82
CA GLY A 42 -27.38 6.06 -24.20
C GLY A 42 -26.84 4.82 -24.91
N PRO A 43 -25.59 4.42 -24.59
CA PRO A 43 -24.97 3.23 -25.16
C PRO A 43 -25.87 2.00 -24.96
N SER A 44 -26.02 1.15 -25.99
CA SER A 44 -26.86 -0.05 -25.90
C SER A 44 -26.42 -0.95 -24.74
N LEU A 45 -27.34 -1.73 -24.16
CA LEU A 45 -27.02 -2.68 -23.08
C LEU A 45 -25.90 -3.66 -23.49
N GLU A 46 -25.79 -3.98 -24.77
CA GLU A 46 -24.67 -4.75 -25.33
C GLU A 46 -23.32 -4.02 -25.25
N SER A 47 -23.28 -2.70 -25.46
CA SER A 47 -22.05 -1.91 -25.32
C SER A 47 -21.60 -1.79 -23.84
N LEU A 48 -22.56 -1.75 -22.91
CA LEU A 48 -22.29 -1.83 -21.47
C LEU A 48 -21.75 -3.22 -21.08
N ALA A 49 -22.36 -4.30 -21.58
CA ALA A 49 -21.90 -5.67 -21.36
C ALA A 49 -20.51 -5.94 -21.98
N LYS A 50 -20.20 -5.31 -23.11
CA LYS A 50 -18.87 -5.39 -23.76
C LYS A 50 -17.80 -4.61 -23.00
N SER A 51 -18.18 -3.55 -22.27
CA SER A 51 -17.28 -2.81 -21.37
C SER A 51 -16.95 -3.55 -20.06
N LEU A 52 -17.77 -4.54 -19.70
CA LEU A 52 -17.63 -5.39 -18.51
C LEU A 52 -16.83 -6.67 -18.78
N SER A 53 -16.44 -6.94 -20.02
CA SER A 53 -15.84 -8.23 -20.46
C SER A 53 -14.37 -8.14 -20.90
N GLN A 54 -13.66 -7.04 -20.61
CA GLN A 54 -12.20 -6.89 -20.74
C GLN A 54 -11.62 -6.48 -19.38
N PRO A 55 -10.38 -6.88 -19.00
CA PRO A 55 -9.90 -6.85 -17.62
C PRO A 55 -9.58 -5.44 -17.12
N LYS A 56 -10.63 -4.75 -16.66
CA LYS A 56 -10.62 -3.39 -16.10
C LYS A 56 -9.99 -3.33 -14.69
N GLU A 57 -9.86 -4.47 -14.01
CA GLU A 57 -9.44 -4.54 -12.60
C GLU A 57 -7.94 -4.21 -12.39
N ILE A 58 -7.03 -4.68 -13.25
CA ILE A 58 -5.57 -4.51 -13.05
C ILE A 58 -5.11 -3.08 -13.34
N SER A 59 -5.64 -2.43 -14.39
CA SER A 59 -5.32 -1.02 -14.67
C SER A 59 -5.89 -0.09 -13.59
N THR A 60 -7.00 -0.48 -12.97
CA THR A 60 -7.62 0.28 -11.86
C THR A 60 -6.78 0.15 -10.59
N LEU A 61 -6.27 -1.04 -10.26
CA LEU A 61 -5.46 -1.25 -9.05
C LEU A 61 -4.18 -0.41 -9.07
N ASN A 62 -3.41 -0.44 -10.16
CA ASN A 62 -2.17 0.34 -10.26
C ASN A 62 -2.43 1.85 -10.17
N ALA A 63 -3.53 2.34 -10.76
CA ALA A 63 -3.92 3.75 -10.67
C ALA A 63 -4.32 4.14 -9.24
N VAL A 64 -5.12 3.30 -8.56
CA VAL A 64 -5.53 3.52 -7.17
C VAL A 64 -4.32 3.48 -6.24
N LEU A 65 -3.45 2.49 -6.40
CA LEU A 65 -2.22 2.35 -5.64
C LEU A 65 -1.33 3.58 -5.81
N LYS A 66 -1.08 4.02 -7.05
CA LYS A 66 -0.28 5.22 -7.31
C LYS A 66 -0.89 6.47 -6.69
N ALA A 67 -2.21 6.66 -6.80
CA ALA A 67 -2.89 7.80 -6.20
C ALA A 67 -2.74 7.83 -4.68
N ARG A 68 -2.81 6.68 -4.01
CA ARG A 68 -2.60 6.57 -2.56
C ARG A 68 -1.14 6.72 -2.16
N GLU A 69 -0.21 6.20 -2.95
CA GLU A 69 1.23 6.43 -2.75
C GLU A 69 1.56 7.93 -2.84
N ASP A 70 1.01 8.63 -3.82
CA ASP A 70 1.19 10.08 -3.99
C ASP A 70 0.59 10.88 -2.81
N GLU A 71 -0.50 10.41 -2.20
CA GLU A 71 -1.11 11.02 -1.01
C GLU A 71 -0.20 10.94 0.23
N ILE A 72 0.53 9.83 0.41
CA ILE A 72 1.31 9.59 1.63
C ILE A 72 2.78 9.96 1.49
N ARG A 73 3.31 10.04 0.26
CA ARG A 73 4.74 10.15 -0.06
C ARG A 73 5.52 11.18 0.77
N ASN A 74 4.92 12.35 0.99
CA ASN A 74 5.57 13.50 1.63
C ASN A 74 5.04 13.78 3.04
N LYS A 75 4.27 12.86 3.64
CA LYS A 75 3.78 13.05 5.00
C LYS A 75 4.94 12.93 6.00
N PRO A 76 4.95 13.76 7.07
CA PRO A 76 6.02 13.74 8.08
C PRO A 76 5.90 12.58 9.08
N TYR A 77 4.88 11.75 8.94
CA TYR A 77 4.62 10.54 9.70
C TYR A 77 4.27 9.39 8.75
N GLU A 78 4.43 8.16 9.22
CA GLU A 78 4.10 6.97 8.46
C GLU A 78 2.59 6.82 8.30
N ASN A 79 2.18 6.49 7.09
CA ASN A 79 0.83 6.15 6.69
C ASN A 79 0.94 4.91 5.82
N CYS A 80 -0.04 4.02 5.93
CA CYS A 80 -0.12 2.85 5.08
C CYS A 80 -1.51 2.63 4.51
N TYR A 81 -1.51 1.91 3.39
CA TYR A 81 -2.68 1.28 2.80
C TYR A 81 -2.38 -0.18 2.49
N ALA A 82 -3.36 -1.04 2.72
CA ALA A 82 -3.34 -2.41 2.21
C ALA A 82 -4.50 -2.62 1.24
N PHE A 83 -4.20 -3.20 0.08
CA PHE A 83 -5.17 -3.48 -0.98
C PHE A 83 -5.37 -4.98 -1.13
N GLY A 84 -6.63 -5.40 -1.20
CA GLY A 84 -7.01 -6.75 -1.60
C GLY A 84 -6.74 -6.99 -3.10
N PRO A 85 -6.84 -8.25 -3.55
CA PRO A 85 -6.63 -8.60 -4.96
C PRO A 85 -7.65 -7.94 -5.92
N ASP A 86 -8.82 -7.56 -5.39
CA ASP A 86 -9.89 -6.84 -6.09
C ASP A 86 -9.72 -5.30 -6.05
N GLY A 87 -8.62 -4.82 -5.45
CA GLY A 87 -8.33 -3.40 -5.28
C GLY A 87 -9.11 -2.67 -4.19
N ARG A 88 -9.87 -3.40 -3.35
CA ARG A 88 -10.50 -2.81 -2.16
C ARG A 88 -9.45 -2.52 -1.08
N ILE A 89 -9.64 -1.43 -0.35
CA ILE A 89 -8.80 -1.10 0.80
C ILE A 89 -9.18 -2.01 1.97
N LEU A 90 -8.23 -2.83 2.42
CA LEU A 90 -8.37 -3.72 3.58
C LEU A 90 -7.94 -3.05 4.89
N LEU A 91 -6.98 -2.13 4.79
CA LEU A 91 -6.43 -1.38 5.90
C LEU A 91 -5.99 0.01 5.43
N SER A 92 -6.22 1.03 6.26
CA SER A 92 -5.67 2.37 6.11
C SER A 92 -5.32 2.86 7.51
N LYS A 93 -4.06 3.22 7.75
CA LYS A 93 -3.60 3.60 9.10
C LYS A 93 -2.53 4.69 9.04
N SER A 94 -2.48 5.50 10.09
CA SER A 94 -1.39 6.44 10.33
C SER A 94 -0.67 6.03 11.62
N GLY A 95 0.65 6.16 11.62
CA GLY A 95 1.54 5.78 12.71
C GLY A 95 2.31 6.95 13.30
N SER A 96 3.47 6.66 13.90
CA SER A 96 4.45 7.67 14.32
C SER A 96 5.28 8.17 13.13
N VAL A 97 6.37 8.87 13.39
CA VAL A 97 7.34 9.29 12.37
C VAL A 97 8.00 8.09 11.65
N ASP A 98 7.97 6.92 12.27
CA ASP A 98 8.80 5.78 11.90
C ASP A 98 8.21 4.40 12.25
N THR A 99 6.95 4.32 12.62
CA THR A 99 6.32 3.04 12.96
C THR A 99 4.81 3.05 12.74
N ILE A 100 4.33 1.99 12.07
CA ILE A 100 2.93 1.59 12.06
C ILE A 100 2.78 0.25 12.76
N VAL A 101 1.98 0.22 13.82
CA VAL A 101 1.66 -1.04 14.53
C VAL A 101 0.50 -1.73 13.83
N ILE A 102 0.75 -2.92 13.29
CA ILE A 102 -0.29 -3.82 12.76
C ILE A 102 -0.68 -4.81 13.87
N THR A 103 -1.94 -4.83 14.27
CA THR A 103 -2.43 -5.80 15.25
C THR A 103 -2.51 -7.20 14.64
N ARG A 104 -2.56 -8.23 15.49
CA ARG A 104 -2.71 -9.62 15.02
C ARG A 104 -3.98 -9.82 14.19
N GLU A 105 -5.09 -9.16 14.55
CA GLU A 105 -6.36 -9.23 13.83
C GLU A 105 -6.29 -8.52 12.48
N GLU A 106 -5.64 -7.35 12.43
CA GLU A 106 -5.38 -6.63 11.17
C GLU A 106 -4.50 -7.49 10.25
N GLY A 107 -3.38 -8.00 10.77
CA GLY A 107 -2.42 -8.82 10.01
C GLY A 107 -3.03 -10.08 9.42
N ALA A 108 -3.95 -10.73 10.14
CA ALA A 108 -4.68 -11.90 9.63
C ALA A 108 -5.52 -11.61 8.38
N ARG A 109 -5.95 -10.35 8.17
CA ARG A 109 -6.72 -9.91 7.00
C ARG A 109 -5.84 -9.50 5.82
N LEU A 110 -4.52 -9.39 6.01
CA LEU A 110 -3.60 -8.89 4.99
C LEU A 110 -3.01 -10.00 4.09
N LYS A 111 -3.39 -11.26 4.32
CA LYS A 111 -2.90 -12.38 3.49
C LYS A 111 -3.22 -12.12 2.01
N GLY A 112 -2.17 -12.06 1.18
CA GLY A 112 -2.26 -11.80 -0.26
C GLY A 112 -2.53 -10.35 -0.64
N ALA A 113 -2.47 -9.42 0.33
CA ALA A 113 -2.63 -8.00 0.06
C ALA A 113 -1.35 -7.38 -0.51
N ILE A 114 -1.52 -6.28 -1.25
CA ILE A 114 -0.43 -5.35 -1.57
C ILE A 114 -0.42 -4.29 -0.47
N PHE A 115 0.67 -4.19 0.28
CA PHE A 115 0.84 -3.20 1.33
C PHE A 115 1.77 -2.09 0.86
N THR A 116 1.38 -0.83 1.02
CA THR A 116 2.23 0.32 0.74
C THR A 116 2.25 1.27 1.94
N HIS A 117 3.40 1.87 2.23
CA HIS A 117 3.58 2.87 3.27
C HIS A 117 4.60 3.93 2.84
N ASN A 118 4.66 5.08 3.53
CA ASN A 118 5.69 6.08 3.28
C ASN A 118 6.81 6.02 4.32
N HIS A 119 8.02 6.38 3.89
CA HIS A 119 9.15 6.64 4.77
C HIS A 119 9.50 8.12 4.73
N PRO A 120 9.23 8.90 5.80
CA PRO A 120 9.58 10.32 5.85
C PRO A 120 11.08 10.58 5.62
N ARG A 121 11.94 9.64 6.05
CA ARG A 121 13.40 9.72 5.89
C ARG A 121 13.92 9.21 4.53
N SER A 122 13.04 8.79 3.62
CA SER A 122 13.40 8.30 2.27
C SER A 122 14.32 7.09 2.19
N SER A 123 14.48 6.35 3.29
CA SER A 123 15.16 5.06 3.31
C SER A 123 14.32 3.96 2.64
N SER A 124 14.97 2.88 2.23
CA SER A 124 14.29 1.62 1.85
C SER A 124 13.66 0.93 3.07
N PHE A 125 13.06 -0.25 2.86
CA PHE A 125 12.49 -1.11 3.91
C PHE A 125 13.41 -1.32 5.13
N SER A 126 12.82 -1.35 6.31
CA SER A 126 13.42 -1.85 7.53
C SER A 126 13.31 -3.39 7.61
N PRO A 127 14.08 -4.04 8.50
CA PRO A 127 13.90 -5.46 8.82
C PRO A 127 12.48 -5.80 9.30
N ALA A 128 11.87 -4.89 10.07
CA ALA A 128 10.53 -5.07 10.61
C ALA A 128 9.46 -5.09 9.50
N ASP A 129 9.64 -4.30 8.44
CA ASP A 129 8.73 -4.26 7.29
C ASP A 129 8.70 -5.62 6.59
N ILE A 130 9.88 -6.17 6.31
CA ILE A 130 10.01 -7.46 5.60
C ILE A 130 9.57 -8.63 6.49
N SER A 131 9.93 -8.61 7.77
CA SER A 131 9.46 -9.60 8.75
C SER A 131 7.92 -9.59 8.88
N THR A 132 7.32 -8.39 8.94
CA THR A 132 5.86 -8.22 8.99
C THR A 132 5.21 -8.69 7.69
N ALA A 133 5.81 -8.40 6.53
CA ALA A 133 5.33 -8.89 5.25
C ALA A 133 5.31 -10.43 5.18
N CYS A 134 6.34 -11.08 5.75
CA CYS A 134 6.41 -12.54 5.87
C CYS A 134 5.33 -13.08 6.82
N GLY A 135 5.23 -12.50 8.02
CA GLY A 135 4.26 -12.94 9.05
C GLY A 135 2.80 -12.74 8.64
N THR A 136 2.50 -11.70 7.87
CA THR A 136 1.14 -11.42 7.35
C THR A 136 0.88 -12.01 5.98
N ARG A 137 1.90 -12.63 5.36
CA ARG A 137 1.81 -13.33 4.06
C ARG A 137 1.32 -12.40 2.95
N LEU A 138 1.90 -11.22 2.87
CA LEU A 138 1.61 -10.23 1.83
C LEU A 138 1.95 -10.77 0.44
N LYS A 139 1.29 -10.22 -0.57
CA LYS A 139 1.65 -10.45 -1.98
C LYS A 139 2.84 -9.59 -2.38
N GLU A 140 2.86 -8.35 -1.91
CA GLU A 140 3.88 -7.35 -2.21
C GLU A 140 3.90 -6.30 -1.09
N ILE A 141 5.10 -5.84 -0.74
CA ILE A 141 5.30 -4.68 0.15
C ILE A 141 5.99 -3.55 -0.61
N ARG A 142 5.55 -2.33 -0.37
CA ARG A 142 6.00 -1.13 -1.09
C ARG A 142 6.26 0.02 -0.12
N VAL A 143 7.25 0.84 -0.46
CA VAL A 143 7.53 2.12 0.20
C VAL A 143 7.42 3.24 -0.84
N ALA A 144 6.64 4.27 -0.55
CA ALA A 144 6.56 5.50 -1.31
C ALA A 144 7.23 6.64 -0.53
N SER A 145 8.46 7.01 -0.92
CA SER A 145 9.18 8.12 -0.30
C SER A 145 9.39 9.29 -1.24
N SER A 146 9.82 10.45 -0.73
CA SER A 146 9.97 11.66 -1.55
C SER A 146 11.00 11.49 -2.68
N LYS A 147 12.06 10.70 -2.46
CA LYS A 147 13.11 10.45 -3.45
C LYS A 147 12.87 9.20 -4.31
N TYR A 148 12.46 8.10 -3.68
CA TYR A 148 12.37 6.79 -4.34
C TYR A 148 11.10 6.04 -3.94
N SER A 149 10.62 5.20 -4.85
CA SER A 149 9.66 4.15 -4.54
C SER A 149 10.36 2.79 -4.54
N TYR A 150 10.06 1.98 -3.53
CA TYR A 150 10.63 0.64 -3.39
C TYR A 150 9.51 -0.41 -3.44
N SER A 151 9.78 -1.56 -4.02
CA SER A 151 8.87 -2.71 -4.01
C SER A 151 9.65 -4.00 -3.77
N MET A 152 9.07 -4.88 -2.94
CA MET A 152 9.55 -6.25 -2.75
C MET A 152 8.39 -7.24 -2.89
N LYS A 153 8.59 -8.26 -3.73
CA LYS A 153 7.65 -9.36 -3.98
C LYS A 153 8.40 -10.66 -4.33
N LEU A 154 7.69 -11.78 -4.45
CA LEU A 154 8.27 -13.02 -4.99
C LEU A 154 8.13 -13.06 -6.51
N LYS A 155 9.16 -13.52 -7.22
CA LYS A 155 9.22 -13.57 -8.69
C LYS A 155 8.15 -14.48 -9.30
N ASP A 156 7.77 -15.55 -8.60
CA ASP A 156 6.73 -16.49 -9.01
C ASP A 156 5.31 -15.94 -8.79
N GLY A 157 5.19 -14.75 -8.19
CA GLY A 157 3.92 -14.14 -7.84
C GLY A 157 3.22 -14.88 -6.70
N SER A 158 3.87 -15.72 -5.92
CA SER A 158 3.28 -16.26 -4.69
C SER A 158 3.27 -15.19 -3.59
N ASN A 159 2.55 -15.48 -2.50
CA ASN A 159 2.60 -14.65 -1.31
C ASN A 159 3.86 -14.97 -0.51
N PHE A 160 4.31 -14.02 0.32
CA PHE A 160 5.32 -14.31 1.31
C PHE A 160 4.84 -15.43 2.24
N SER A 161 5.78 -16.21 2.75
CA SER A 161 5.50 -17.22 3.78
C SER A 161 6.03 -16.78 5.13
N GLU A 162 5.44 -17.30 6.20
CA GLU A 162 5.93 -17.06 7.56
C GLU A 162 7.37 -17.54 7.75
N THR A 163 7.77 -18.59 7.03
CA THR A 163 9.13 -19.16 7.06
C THR A 163 10.15 -18.38 6.23
N LEU A 164 9.69 -17.51 5.32
CA LEU A 164 10.57 -16.78 4.41
C LEU A 164 11.54 -15.86 5.17
N TRP A 165 11.10 -15.28 6.29
CA TRP A 165 11.96 -14.43 7.12
C TRP A 165 13.22 -15.16 7.59
N SER A 166 13.10 -16.43 8.00
CA SER A 166 14.24 -17.23 8.46
C SER A 166 15.27 -17.50 7.35
N GLU A 167 14.86 -17.42 6.08
CA GLU A 167 15.77 -17.50 4.94
C GLU A 167 16.41 -16.13 4.63
N ILE A 168 15.64 -15.05 4.77
CA ILE A 168 16.06 -13.67 4.48
C ILE A 168 17.03 -13.14 5.54
N GLU A 169 16.68 -13.28 6.81
CA GLU A 169 17.38 -12.67 7.94
C GLU A 169 18.89 -12.94 7.97
N PRO A 170 19.41 -14.18 7.83
CA PRO A 170 20.84 -14.41 7.85
C PRO A 170 21.57 -13.75 6.67
N VAL A 171 20.96 -13.74 5.47
CA VAL A 171 21.52 -13.09 4.27
C VAL A 171 21.50 -11.58 4.42
N MET A 172 20.41 -11.02 4.92
CA MET A 172 20.26 -9.61 5.23
C MET A 172 21.28 -9.16 6.28
N ASN A 173 21.46 -9.90 7.37
CA ASN A 173 22.44 -9.57 8.42
C ASN A 173 23.87 -9.59 7.87
N ARG A 174 24.23 -10.56 7.03
CA ARG A 174 25.53 -10.59 6.36
C ARG A 174 25.75 -9.33 5.53
N HIS A 175 24.79 -8.95 4.69
CA HIS A 175 24.90 -7.75 3.86
C HIS A 175 24.85 -6.46 4.66
N TYR A 176 24.08 -6.40 5.74
CA TYR A 176 24.06 -5.26 6.65
C TYR A 176 25.47 -4.94 7.17
N TYR A 177 26.20 -5.93 7.67
CA TYR A 177 27.56 -5.71 8.17
C TYR A 177 28.55 -5.36 7.05
N ASN A 178 28.45 -6.00 5.89
CA ASN A 178 29.30 -5.69 4.74
C ASN A 178 29.11 -4.24 4.26
N VAL A 179 27.85 -3.84 4.04
CA VAL A 179 27.51 -2.47 3.61
C VAL A 179 27.91 -1.45 4.67
N LYS A 180 27.69 -1.75 5.95
CA LYS A 180 28.12 -0.87 7.05
C LYS A 180 29.62 -0.64 7.02
N PHE A 181 30.41 -1.71 6.89
CA PHE A 181 31.87 -1.62 6.82
C PHE A 181 32.33 -0.79 5.60
N GLU A 182 31.79 -1.09 4.42
CA GLU A 182 32.11 -0.36 3.18
C GLU A 182 31.74 1.13 3.27
N PHE A 183 30.58 1.46 3.82
CA PHE A 183 30.12 2.84 3.93
C PHE A 183 30.92 3.61 4.98
N THR A 184 31.28 2.98 6.11
CA THR A 184 32.17 3.59 7.11
C THR A 184 33.54 3.93 6.50
N ALA A 185 34.10 3.04 5.67
CA ALA A 185 35.35 3.33 4.96
C ALA A 185 35.22 4.54 4.02
N LYS A 186 34.14 4.61 3.23
CA LYS A 186 33.86 5.75 2.32
C LYS A 186 33.61 7.06 3.06
N ILE A 187 32.97 7.03 4.23
CA ILE A 187 32.79 8.21 5.07
C ILE A 187 34.15 8.71 5.58
N ALA A 188 35.02 7.79 6.02
CA ALA A 188 36.35 8.13 6.51
C ALA A 188 37.24 8.76 5.42
N THR A 189 37.06 8.39 4.15
CA THR A 189 37.79 8.99 3.01
C THR A 189 37.11 10.23 2.44
N GLY A 190 35.91 10.60 2.90
CA GLY A 190 35.13 11.72 2.38
C GLY A 190 34.42 11.45 1.05
N GLU A 191 34.44 10.21 0.56
CA GLU A 191 33.73 9.78 -0.65
C GLU A 191 32.21 9.71 -0.47
N MET A 192 31.75 9.63 0.78
CA MET A 192 30.33 9.52 1.12
C MET A 192 30.01 10.35 2.36
N SER A 193 28.92 11.11 2.33
CA SER A 193 28.40 11.80 3.51
C SER A 193 27.64 10.83 4.42
N MET A 194 27.50 11.16 5.72
CA MET A 194 26.65 10.37 6.62
C MET A 194 25.18 10.34 6.17
N GLU A 195 24.68 11.45 5.63
CA GLU A 195 23.30 11.54 5.12
C GLU A 195 23.09 10.61 3.91
N ASP A 196 24.04 10.59 2.97
CA ASP A 196 23.98 9.67 1.83
C ASP A 196 24.06 8.21 2.28
N ALA A 197 24.90 7.92 3.27
CA ALA A 197 25.00 6.59 3.84
C ALA A 197 23.66 6.14 4.44
N GLU A 198 22.99 6.97 5.24
CA GLU A 198 21.68 6.66 5.81
C GLU A 198 20.60 6.41 4.75
N LEU A 199 20.59 7.23 3.69
CA LEU A 199 19.64 7.09 2.58
C LEU A 199 19.88 5.82 1.75
N GLN A 200 21.14 5.44 1.53
CA GLN A 200 21.50 4.32 0.64
C GLN A 200 21.67 2.99 1.36
N HIS A 201 21.89 2.96 2.67
CA HIS A 201 22.30 1.75 3.39
C HIS A 201 21.31 0.59 3.18
N TRP A 202 20.04 0.80 3.51
CA TRP A 202 19.03 -0.25 3.36
C TRP A 202 18.77 -0.60 1.90
N HIS A 203 18.84 0.38 0.99
CA HIS A 203 18.69 0.10 -0.43
C HIS A 203 19.79 -0.86 -0.92
N GLU A 204 21.05 -0.62 -0.54
CA GLU A 204 22.17 -1.47 -0.93
C GLU A 204 22.04 -2.86 -0.31
N VAL A 205 21.66 -2.96 0.98
CA VAL A 205 21.42 -4.24 1.65
C VAL A 205 20.35 -5.06 0.90
N TRP A 206 19.18 -4.49 0.62
CA TRP A 206 18.11 -5.21 -0.06
C TRP A 206 18.42 -5.52 -1.52
N SER A 207 19.18 -4.66 -2.20
CA SER A 207 19.68 -4.93 -3.55
C SER A 207 20.58 -6.15 -3.61
N ARG A 208 21.43 -6.37 -2.58
CA ARG A 208 22.26 -7.57 -2.47
C ARG A 208 21.45 -8.80 -2.06
N VAL A 209 20.53 -8.65 -1.11
CA VAL A 209 19.61 -9.74 -0.71
C VAL A 209 18.80 -10.25 -1.90
N GLY A 210 18.24 -9.36 -2.73
CA GLY A 210 17.47 -9.75 -3.92
C GLY A 210 18.31 -10.41 -5.02
N LYS A 211 19.63 -10.26 -5.01
CA LYS A 211 20.54 -10.99 -5.90
C LYS A 211 20.89 -12.38 -5.36
N ASP A 212 21.06 -12.50 -4.04
CA ASP A 212 21.44 -13.76 -3.38
C ASP A 212 20.25 -14.72 -3.20
N ILE A 213 19.04 -14.18 -3.03
CA ILE A 213 17.82 -14.97 -2.86
C ILE A 213 17.02 -14.89 -4.16
N ASP A 214 17.22 -15.88 -5.03
CA ASP A 214 16.68 -15.85 -6.40
C ASP A 214 15.16 -15.70 -6.47
N LYS A 215 14.41 -16.20 -5.49
CA LYS A 215 12.94 -16.05 -5.47
C LYS A 215 12.45 -14.62 -5.19
N LEU A 216 13.30 -13.75 -4.64
CA LEU A 216 12.93 -12.37 -4.30
C LEU A 216 13.15 -11.43 -5.48
N GLU A 217 12.18 -10.54 -5.70
CA GLU A 217 12.29 -9.40 -6.59
C GLU A 217 12.29 -8.14 -5.74
N TYR A 218 13.39 -7.39 -5.78
CA TYR A 218 13.50 -6.07 -5.17
C TYR A 218 13.71 -5.02 -6.25
N THR A 219 12.93 -3.96 -6.21
CA THR A 219 13.00 -2.86 -7.18
C THR A 219 13.02 -1.50 -6.49
N ARG A 220 13.71 -0.55 -7.13
CA ARG A 220 13.69 0.88 -6.82
C ARG A 220 13.36 1.63 -8.09
N THR A 221 12.41 2.57 -8.01
CA THR A 221 11.98 3.46 -9.10
C THR A 221 11.98 4.91 -8.65
#